data_AF-A0A6C0EHS7-F1
#
_entry.id   AF-A0A6C0EHS7-F1
#
_cell.length_a   1.000
_cell.length_b   1.000
_cell.length_c   1.000
_cell.angle_alpha   90.00
_cell.angle_beta   90.00
_cell.angle_gamma   90.00
#
_symmetry.space_group_name_H-M   'P 1'
#
loop_
_entity.id
_entity.type
_entity.pdbx_description
1 polymer ?
#
loop_
_entity_poly.entity_id
_entity_poly.type
_entity_poly.pdbx_seq_one_letter_code
_entity_poly.pdbx_strand_id
1 'polypeptide(L)'
;MTNQKSDRSECCILLSGGLFGLSLAVACICYVVFGILYLVQDYNVWNDCESDTNLWPYVLVAIILSLNKANAKNMDDSDAIITLCCGFLLELGLASWGGVELYDKIGNCTDLRESNLWKFGLASFILQLVFCAIVLIIPLIICVANRYSSSKVPTANNNKMDLRVDNNETPKTVSSV
;
A
#
# COMPACT_ATOMS: atom_id res chain seq x y z
N MET A 1 12.36 29.36 -31.76
CA MET A 1 12.51 29.60 -30.31
C MET A 1 11.44 28.82 -29.54
N THR A 2 11.58 27.50 -29.43
CA THR A 2 10.61 26.63 -28.70
C THR A 2 11.28 25.58 -27.81
N ASN A 3 12.61 25.47 -27.82
CA ASN A 3 13.36 24.43 -27.08
C ASN A 3 13.75 24.82 -25.64
N GLN A 4 13.38 25.99 -25.13
CA GLN A 4 13.82 26.43 -23.78
C GLN A 4 12.79 26.20 -22.66
N LYS A 5 11.59 25.69 -22.98
CA LYS A 5 10.49 25.50 -22.02
C LYS A 5 10.45 24.09 -21.40
N SER A 6 11.08 23.11 -22.05
CA SER A 6 11.12 21.71 -21.59
C SER A 6 12.06 21.52 -20.38
N ASP A 7 13.26 22.11 -20.44
CA ASP A 7 14.32 21.86 -19.42
C ASP A 7 14.00 22.45 -18.04
N ARG A 8 13.18 23.51 -17.94
CA ARG A 8 12.82 24.10 -16.65
C ARG A 8 11.81 23.27 -15.85
N SER A 9 10.96 22.49 -16.52
CA SER A 9 9.92 21.70 -15.85
C SER A 9 10.50 20.47 -15.16
N GLU A 10 11.52 19.85 -15.76
CA GLU A 10 12.16 18.64 -15.22
C GLU A 10 12.96 18.93 -13.95
N CYS A 11 13.69 20.06 -13.89
CA CYS A 11 14.39 20.47 -12.68
C CYS A 11 13.44 20.73 -11.50
N CYS A 12 12.26 21.32 -11.73
CA CYS A 12 11.28 21.55 -10.67
C CYS A 12 10.72 20.25 -10.09
N ILE A 13 10.50 19.23 -10.93
CA ILE A 13 10.02 17.91 -10.49
C ILE A 13 11.11 17.18 -9.70
N LEU A 14 12.36 17.26 -10.15
CA LEU A 14 13.50 16.61 -9.49
C LEU A 14 13.84 17.26 -8.14
N LEU A 15 13.79 18.60 -8.06
CA LEU A 15 13.99 19.34 -6.80
C LEU A 15 12.85 19.13 -5.80
N SER A 16 11.60 19.19 -6.27
CA SER A 16 10.43 18.97 -5.39
C SER A 16 10.35 17.52 -4.90
N GLY A 17 10.61 16.55 -5.78
CA GLY A 17 10.68 15.13 -5.42
C GLY A 17 11.81 14.83 -4.44
N GLY A 18 13.00 15.41 -4.65
CA GLY A 18 14.15 15.24 -3.76
C GLY A 18 13.92 15.80 -2.36
N LEU A 19 13.34 17.00 -2.25
CA LEU A 19 12.97 17.60 -0.96
C LEU A 19 11.89 16.79 -0.24
N PHE A 20 10.89 16.29 -0.97
CA PHE A 20 9.86 15.43 -0.40
C PHE A 20 10.44 14.11 0.14
N GLY A 21 11.32 13.47 -0.62
CA GLY A 21 12.01 12.25 -0.18
C GLY A 21 12.84 12.46 1.08
N LEU A 22 13.59 13.57 1.15
CA LEU A 22 14.39 13.90 2.34
C LEU A 22 13.51 14.21 3.55
N SER A 23 12.42 14.96 3.36
CA SER A 23 11.44 15.23 4.42
C SER A 23 10.81 13.95 4.96
N LEU A 24 10.49 12.99 4.08
CA LEU A 24 9.91 11.71 4.48
C LEU A 24 10.92 10.89 5.29
N ALA A 25 12.19 10.84 4.85
CA ALA A 25 13.25 10.14 5.57
C ALA A 25 13.46 10.71 6.98
N VAL A 26 13.51 12.05 7.12
CA VAL A 26 13.63 12.72 8.43
C VAL A 26 12.41 12.42 9.30
N ALA A 27 11.19 12.47 8.74
CA ALA A 27 9.97 12.13 9.47
C ALA A 27 9.98 10.69 9.99
N CYS A 28 10.44 9.73 9.18
CA CYS A 28 10.59 8.33 9.61
C CYS A 28 11.58 8.19 10.78
N ILE A 29 12.73 8.86 10.72
CA ILE A 29 13.73 8.82 11.80
C ILE A 29 13.15 9.44 13.08
N CYS A 30 12.52 10.62 12.98
CA CYS A 30 11.87 11.26 14.11
C CYS A 30 10.78 10.37 14.72
N TYR A 31 9.95 9.73 13.89
CA TYR A 31 8.90 8.83 14.34
C TYR A 31 9.46 7.68 15.20
N VAL A 32 10.54 7.03 14.76
CA VAL A 32 11.19 5.94 15.50
C VAL A 32 11.80 6.46 16.80
N VAL A 33 12.56 7.56 16.76
CA VAL A 33 13.22 8.12 17.94
C VAL A 33 12.21 8.55 19.00
N PHE A 34 11.17 9.29 18.61
CA PHE A 34 10.12 9.70 19.54
C PHE A 34 9.32 8.50 20.06
N GLY A 35 9.04 7.50 19.22
CA GLY A 35 8.37 6.27 19.66
C GLY A 35 9.13 5.54 20.77
N ILE A 36 10.45 5.36 20.60
CA ILE A 36 11.30 4.72 21.63
C ILE A 36 11.36 5.59 22.89
N LEU A 37 11.49 6.92 22.73
CA LEU A 37 11.53 7.85 23.85
C LEU A 37 10.25 7.80 24.70
N TYR A 38 9.07 7.80 24.07
CA TYR A 38 7.79 7.69 24.78
C TYR A 38 7.59 6.32 25.43
N LEU A 39 8.05 5.23 24.78
CA LEU A 39 8.06 3.89 25.39
C LEU A 39 8.86 3.84 26.69
N VAL A 40 10.00 4.52 26.73
CA VAL A 40 10.88 4.53 27.91
C VAL A 40 10.35 5.46 28.99
N GLN A 41 9.89 6.66 28.62
CA GLN A 41 9.40 7.65 29.59
C GLN A 41 8.12 7.22 30.30
N ASP A 42 7.16 6.70 29.54
CA ASP A 42 5.84 6.33 30.06
C ASP A 42 5.78 4.84 30.48
N TYR A 43 6.92 4.14 30.50
CA TYR A 43 6.99 2.74 30.94
C TYR A 43 6.45 2.56 32.36
N ASN A 44 6.89 3.42 33.29
CA ASN A 44 6.44 3.35 34.68
C ASN A 44 4.94 3.63 34.80
N VAL A 45 4.43 4.61 34.04
CA VAL A 45 2.99 4.94 34.03
C VAL A 45 2.16 3.75 33.53
N TRP A 46 2.61 3.06 32.49
CA TRP A 46 1.98 1.83 32.02
C TRP A 46 2.09 0.68 33.05
N ASN A 47 3.26 0.50 33.65
CA ASN A 47 3.54 -0.58 34.60
C ASN A 47 2.78 -0.39 35.94
N ASP A 48 2.62 0.86 36.38
CA ASP A 48 1.95 1.22 37.62
C ASP A 48 0.43 1.18 37.48
N CYS A 49 -0.07 1.36 36.26
CA CYS A 49 -1.43 1.00 35.97
C CYS A 49 -1.52 -0.54 35.90
N GLU A 50 -2.01 -1.15 36.99
CA GLU A 50 -2.40 -2.58 37.13
C GLU A 50 -3.49 -2.99 36.13
N SER A 51 -3.24 -2.75 34.86
CA SER A 51 -4.23 -2.64 33.83
C SER A 51 -3.90 -3.68 32.77
N ASP A 52 -4.91 -4.49 32.42
CA ASP A 52 -4.86 -5.56 31.41
C ASP A 52 -4.56 -5.08 29.98
N THR A 53 -4.03 -3.86 29.85
CA THR A 53 -3.68 -3.23 28.59
C THR A 53 -2.25 -3.57 28.18
N ASN A 54 -2.15 -4.07 26.97
CA ASN A 54 -0.93 -4.34 26.24
C ASN A 54 -0.60 -3.18 25.29
N LEU A 55 -0.89 -1.93 25.68
CA LEU A 55 -0.60 -0.76 24.86
C LEU A 55 0.91 -0.57 24.64
N TRP A 56 1.71 -0.74 25.70
CA TRP A 56 3.17 -0.66 25.60
C TRP A 56 3.74 -1.69 24.59
N PRO A 57 3.44 -3.00 24.70
CA PRO A 57 3.94 -3.96 23.73
C PRO A 57 3.34 -3.76 22.33
N TYR A 58 2.10 -3.28 22.20
CA TYR A 58 1.54 -2.89 20.89
C TYR A 58 2.39 -1.82 20.20
N VAL A 59 2.72 -0.73 20.90
CA VAL A 59 3.55 0.36 20.35
C VAL A 59 4.95 -0.13 20.01
N LEU A 60 5.55 -0.97 20.86
CA LEU A 60 6.85 -1.58 20.59
C LEU A 60 6.83 -2.41 19.29
N VAL A 61 5.84 -3.29 19.15
CA VAL A 61 5.68 -4.14 17.96
C VAL A 61 5.46 -3.28 16.71
N ALA A 62 4.65 -2.23 16.80
CA ALA A 62 4.43 -1.29 15.70
C ALA A 62 5.73 -0.60 15.24
N ILE A 63 6.59 -0.19 16.17
CA ILE A 63 7.90 0.40 15.85
C ILE A 63 8.82 -0.63 15.21
N ILE A 64 8.94 -1.83 15.77
CA ILE A 64 9.80 -2.89 15.21
C ILE A 64 9.37 -3.25 13.78
N LEU A 65 8.07 -3.40 13.54
CA LEU A 65 7.55 -3.70 12.20
C LEU A 65 7.77 -2.54 11.23
N SER A 66 7.74 -1.28 11.70
CA SER A 66 8.04 -0.12 10.84
C SER A 66 9.49 -0.10 10.33
N LEU A 67 10.45 -0.65 11.10
CA LEU A 67 11.86 -0.71 10.71
C LEU A 67 12.15 -1.80 9.67
N ASN A 68 11.40 -2.89 9.69
CA ASN A 68 11.66 -4.05 8.83
C ASN A 68 11.15 -3.90 7.39
N LYS A 69 10.35 -2.88 7.08
CA LYS A 69 9.72 -2.70 5.76
C LYS A 69 10.67 -2.21 4.65
N ALA A 70 11.90 -1.79 4.97
CA ALA A 70 12.78 -1.09 4.03
C ALA A 70 13.58 -1.98 3.04
N ASN A 71 13.41 -3.30 3.05
CA ASN A 71 14.28 -4.24 2.31
C ASN A 71 13.68 -4.87 1.04
N ALA A 72 12.75 -4.20 0.35
CA ALA A 72 12.21 -4.69 -0.93
C ALA A 72 13.18 -4.39 -2.08
N LYS A 73 14.05 -5.34 -2.44
CA LYS A 73 14.94 -5.24 -3.60
C LYS A 73 14.50 -6.23 -4.68
N ASN A 74 14.21 -5.73 -5.88
CA ASN A 74 13.93 -6.47 -7.12
C ASN A 74 13.13 -7.76 -6.94
N MET A 75 11.84 -7.63 -6.62
CA MET A 75 10.90 -8.76 -6.55
C MET A 75 10.14 -8.87 -7.88
N ASP A 76 9.88 -10.10 -8.32
CA ASP A 76 9.00 -10.37 -9.46
C ASP A 76 7.55 -9.97 -9.13
N ASP A 77 6.71 -9.73 -10.15
CA ASP A 77 5.34 -9.24 -9.98
C ASP A 77 4.49 -10.12 -9.05
N SER A 78 4.64 -11.45 -9.12
CA SER A 78 3.94 -12.39 -8.22
C SER A 78 4.37 -12.22 -6.77
N ASP A 79 5.66 -12.03 -6.53
CA ASP A 79 6.25 -11.89 -5.21
C ASP A 79 5.90 -10.54 -4.59
N ALA A 80 5.80 -9.49 -5.43
CA ALA A 80 5.32 -8.19 -5.02
C ALA A 80 3.85 -8.24 -4.55
N ILE A 81 2.97 -8.97 -5.26
CA ILE A 81 1.56 -9.14 -4.85
C ILE A 81 1.47 -9.91 -3.53
N ILE A 82 2.24 -11.00 -3.37
CA ILE A 82 2.27 -11.78 -2.13
C ILE A 82 2.76 -10.90 -0.98
N THR A 83 3.84 -10.14 -1.18
CA THR A 83 4.40 -9.23 -0.18
C THR A 83 3.41 -8.15 0.24
N LEU A 84 2.69 -7.55 -0.72
CA LEU A 84 1.64 -6.57 -0.45
C LEU A 84 0.48 -7.20 0.34
N CYS A 85 0.07 -8.41 -0.01
CA CYS A 85 -1.01 -9.13 0.68
C CYS A 85 -0.61 -9.48 2.13
N CYS A 86 0.59 -10.03 2.34
CA CYS A 86 1.11 -10.32 3.67
C CYS A 86 1.29 -9.04 4.49
N GLY A 87 1.83 -7.98 3.90
CA GLY A 87 1.94 -6.67 4.54
C GLY A 87 0.58 -6.12 4.95
N PHE A 88 -0.41 -6.19 4.07
CA PHE A 88 -1.78 -5.76 4.37
C PHE A 88 -2.39 -6.53 5.54
N LEU A 89 -2.26 -7.86 5.57
CA LEU A 89 -2.77 -8.70 6.66
C LEU A 89 -2.10 -8.38 8.00
N LEU A 90 -0.78 -8.13 7.99
CA LEU A 90 -0.04 -7.70 9.18
C LEU A 90 -0.55 -6.35 9.69
N GLU A 91 -0.72 -5.36 8.82
CA GLU A 91 -1.21 -4.03 9.19
C GLU A 91 -2.65 -4.08 9.70
N LEU A 92 -3.51 -4.90 9.11
CA LEU A 92 -4.88 -5.10 9.55
C LEU A 92 -4.94 -5.76 10.93
N GLY A 93 -4.07 -6.75 11.18
CA GLY A 93 -3.91 -7.40 12.48
C GLY A 93 -3.45 -6.41 13.56
N LEU A 94 -2.43 -5.60 13.24
CA LEU A 94 -1.96 -4.54 14.13
C LEU A 94 -3.02 -3.48 14.39
N ALA A 95 -3.74 -3.03 13.36
CA ALA A 95 -4.81 -2.05 13.52
C ALA A 95 -5.92 -2.60 14.41
N SER A 96 -6.29 -3.87 14.21
CA SER A 96 -7.30 -4.53 15.04
C SER A 96 -6.85 -4.64 16.50
N TRP A 97 -5.59 -5.05 16.74
CA TRP A 97 -5.03 -5.12 18.09
C TRP A 97 -4.93 -3.74 18.75
N GLY A 98 -4.40 -2.75 18.04
CA GLY A 98 -4.32 -1.37 18.50
C GLY A 98 -5.69 -0.80 18.84
N GLY A 99 -6.71 -1.05 18.00
CA GLY A 99 -8.08 -0.61 18.26
C GLY A 99 -8.64 -1.18 19.58
N VAL A 100 -8.46 -2.47 19.83
CA VAL A 100 -8.90 -3.10 21.10
C VAL A 100 -8.16 -2.48 22.29
N GLU A 101 -6.84 -2.33 22.20
CA GLU A 101 -6.05 -1.78 23.31
C GLU A 101 -6.36 -0.30 23.60
N LEU A 102 -6.58 0.51 22.56
CA LEU A 102 -6.85 1.94 22.70
C LEU A 102 -8.26 2.25 23.19
N TYR A 103 -9.28 1.48 22.76
CA TYR A 103 -10.69 1.82 23.02
C TYR A 103 -11.36 0.94 24.07
N ASP A 104 -10.99 -0.34 24.17
CA ASP A 104 -11.66 -1.29 25.06
C ASP A 104 -10.94 -1.38 26.42
N LYS A 105 -9.60 -1.39 26.41
CA LYS A 105 -8.81 -1.68 27.61
C LYS A 105 -8.28 -0.46 28.38
N ILE A 106 -8.41 0.74 27.83
CA ILE A 106 -7.89 1.97 28.45
C ILE A 106 -8.73 2.48 29.63
N GLY A 107 -9.97 2.00 29.77
CA GLY A 107 -11.03 2.63 30.58
C GLY A 107 -10.70 2.86 32.06
N ASN A 108 -9.74 2.13 32.62
CA ASN A 108 -9.42 2.17 34.04
C ASN A 108 -8.17 3.00 34.39
N CYS A 109 -7.38 3.46 33.40
CA CYS A 109 -6.13 4.17 33.65
C CYS A 109 -6.13 5.55 32.95
N THR A 110 -6.52 6.59 33.68
CA THR A 110 -6.57 7.97 33.16
C THR A 110 -5.20 8.53 32.85
N ASP A 111 -4.19 8.21 33.67
CA ASP A 111 -2.83 8.72 33.51
C ASP A 111 -2.19 8.19 32.21
N LEU A 112 -2.42 6.91 31.88
CA LEU A 112 -1.98 6.34 30.61
C LEU A 112 -2.72 6.97 29.43
N ARG A 113 -4.01 7.28 29.54
CA ARG A 113 -4.76 7.93 28.46
C ARG A 113 -4.24 9.34 28.14
N GLU A 114 -3.73 10.05 29.13
CA GLU A 114 -3.18 11.41 28.97
C GLU A 114 -1.69 11.43 28.58
N SER A 115 -1.01 10.29 28.73
CA SER A 115 0.40 10.09 28.41
C SER A 115 0.75 10.31 26.93
N ASN A 116 2.05 10.43 26.64
CA ASN A 116 2.54 10.52 25.27
C ASN A 116 2.49 9.15 24.58
N LEU A 117 2.61 8.06 25.34
CA LEU A 117 2.49 6.69 24.83
C LEU A 117 1.12 6.43 24.21
N TRP A 118 0.02 6.86 24.84
CA TRP A 118 -1.32 6.70 24.26
C TRP A 118 -1.51 7.53 22.99
N LYS A 119 -1.05 8.79 22.99
CA LYS A 119 -1.08 9.65 21.80
C LYS A 119 -0.27 9.05 20.65
N PHE A 120 0.89 8.48 20.95
CA PHE A 120 1.72 7.82 19.96
C PHE A 120 1.07 6.53 19.45
N GLY A 121 0.51 5.70 20.34
CA GLY A 121 -0.25 4.51 19.95
C GLY A 121 -1.44 4.84 19.06
N LEU A 122 -2.18 5.92 19.36
CA LEU A 122 -3.26 6.42 18.52
C LEU A 122 -2.74 6.84 17.13
N ALA A 123 -1.61 7.54 17.09
CA ALA A 123 -0.99 7.91 15.82
C ALA A 123 -0.56 6.68 14.99
N SER A 124 0.04 5.66 15.62
CA SER A 124 0.38 4.39 14.98
C SER A 124 -0.87 3.68 14.43
N PHE A 125 -1.95 3.64 15.20
CA PHE A 125 -3.23 3.07 14.77
C PHE A 125 -3.81 3.80 13.55
N ILE A 126 -3.81 5.14 13.55
CA ILE A 126 -4.28 5.94 12.42
C ILE A 126 -3.41 5.68 11.17
N LEU A 127 -2.08 5.62 11.33
CA LEU A 127 -1.17 5.32 10.21
C LEU A 127 -1.44 3.94 9.60
N GLN A 128 -1.70 2.92 10.44
CA GLN A 128 -2.06 1.57 10.00
C GLN A 128 -3.38 1.58 9.21
N LEU A 129 -4.40 2.29 9.69
CA LEU A 129 -5.68 2.43 8.97
C LEU A 129 -5.53 3.15 7.62
N VAL A 130 -4.74 4.22 7.57
CA VAL A 130 -4.47 4.94 6.32
C VAL A 130 -3.75 4.02 5.32
N PHE A 131 -2.78 3.24 5.78
CA PHE A 131 -2.10 2.27 4.92
C PHE A 131 -3.07 1.21 4.37
N CYS A 132 -3.91 0.62 5.23
CA CYS A 132 -4.93 -0.33 4.80
C CYS A 132 -5.90 0.29 3.77
N ALA A 133 -6.35 1.54 3.98
CA ALA A 133 -7.21 2.25 3.05
C ALA A 133 -6.53 2.46 1.68
N ILE A 134 -5.27 2.89 1.66
CA ILE A 134 -4.51 3.09 0.42
C ILE A 134 -4.39 1.77 -0.37
N VAL A 135 -4.01 0.68 0.31
CA VAL A 135 -3.85 -0.65 -0.32
C VAL A 135 -5.18 -1.18 -0.89
N LEU A 136 -6.31 -0.86 -0.28
CA LEU A 136 -7.64 -1.25 -0.80
C LEU A 136 -8.13 -0.35 -1.94
N ILE A 137 -7.86 0.97 -1.87
CA ILE A 137 -8.36 1.94 -2.85
C ILE A 137 -7.66 1.81 -4.20
N ILE A 138 -6.33 1.60 -4.22
CA ILE A 138 -5.55 1.50 -5.47
C ILE A 138 -6.08 0.40 -6.42
N PRO A 139 -6.22 -0.88 -6.01
CA PRO A 139 -6.71 -1.93 -6.89
C PRO A 139 -8.17 -1.69 -7.30
N LEU A 140 -8.99 -1.08 -6.43
CA LEU A 140 -10.36 -0.71 -6.75
C LEU A 140 -10.41 0.32 -7.87
N ILE A 141 -9.58 1.36 -7.82
CA ILE A 141 -9.43 2.36 -8.89
C ILE A 141 -8.99 1.68 -10.20
N ILE A 142 -8.00 0.78 -10.15
CA ILE A 142 -7.51 0.05 -11.33
C ILE A 142 -8.63 -0.82 -11.92
N CYS A 143 -9.38 -1.53 -11.08
CA CYS A 143 -10.49 -2.37 -11.52
C CYS A 143 -11.59 -1.56 -12.21
N VAL A 144 -11.97 -0.41 -11.65
CA VAL A 144 -12.97 0.50 -12.23
C VAL A 144 -12.46 1.11 -13.54
N ALA A 145 -11.21 1.55 -13.59
CA ALA A 145 -10.59 2.10 -14.81
C ALA A 145 -10.54 1.06 -15.95
N ASN A 146 -10.17 -0.18 -15.65
CA ASN A 146 -10.13 -1.27 -16.62
C ASN A 146 -11.53 -1.61 -17.17
N ARG A 147 -12.54 -1.65 -16.30
CA ARG A 147 -13.95 -1.85 -16.70
C ARG A 147 -14.45 -0.71 -17.60
N TYR A 148 -14.10 0.54 -17.28
CA TYR A 148 -14.45 1.70 -18.08
C TYR A 148 -13.81 1.65 -19.48
N SER A 149 -12.53 1.29 -19.58
CA SER A 149 -11.82 1.16 -20.86
C SER A 149 -12.41 0.05 -21.73
N SER A 150 -12.78 -1.10 -21.13
CA SER A 150 -13.41 -2.20 -21.87
C SER A 150 -14.80 -1.83 -22.41
N SER A 151 -15.53 -0.90 -21.76
CA SER A 151 -16.84 -0.44 -22.23
C SER A 151 -16.75 0.50 -23.44
N LYS A 152 -15.58 1.08 -23.74
CA LYS A 152 -15.37 2.01 -24.85
C LYS A 152 -14.83 1.37 -26.12
N VAL A 153 -14.67 0.04 -26.17
CA VAL A 153 -14.35 -0.68 -27.41
C VAL A 153 -15.66 -1.09 -28.07
N PRO A 154 -16.23 -0.28 -29.01
CA PRO A 154 -17.32 -0.77 -29.84
C PRO A 154 -16.79 -1.93 -30.69
N THR A 155 -17.55 -3.01 -30.72
CA THR A 155 -17.36 -4.20 -31.56
C THR A 155 -17.39 -3.80 -33.03
N ALA A 156 -16.29 -3.23 -33.53
CA ALA A 156 -16.10 -2.94 -34.94
C ALA A 156 -15.71 -4.24 -35.65
N ASN A 157 -16.74 -4.89 -36.19
CA ASN A 157 -16.73 -5.55 -37.49
C ASN A 157 -16.14 -6.98 -37.60
N ASN A 158 -16.96 -7.99 -37.27
CA ASN A 158 -16.76 -9.39 -37.71
C ASN A 158 -17.83 -9.86 -38.72
N ASN A 159 -18.50 -8.95 -39.43
CA ASN A 159 -19.31 -9.31 -40.60
C ASN A 159 -18.49 -9.13 -41.88
N LYS A 160 -17.42 -9.94 -42.04
CA LYS A 160 -16.88 -10.26 -43.36
C LYS A 160 -17.13 -11.73 -43.64
N MET A 161 -18.36 -11.98 -44.04
CA MET A 161 -18.82 -13.22 -44.66
C MET A 161 -18.13 -13.36 -46.03
N ASP A 162 -16.91 -13.90 -46.07
CA ASP A 162 -16.26 -14.33 -47.31
C ASP A 162 -16.85 -15.70 -47.70
N LEU A 163 -18.06 -15.66 -48.26
CA LEU A 163 -18.60 -16.73 -49.11
C LEU A 163 -17.81 -16.70 -50.43
N ARG A 164 -16.73 -17.47 -50.50
CA ARG A 164 -16.08 -17.80 -51.78
C ARG A 164 -16.56 -19.19 -52.20
N VAL A 165 -17.69 -19.18 -52.91
CA VAL A 165 -18.12 -20.27 -53.79
C VAL A 165 -17.24 -20.19 -55.02
N ASP A 166 -16.20 -21.02 -55.11
CA ASP A 166 -15.53 -21.30 -56.38
C ASP A 166 -15.94 -22.71 -56.83
N ASN A 167 -16.98 -22.73 -57.66
CA ASN A 167 -17.28 -23.83 -58.57
C ASN A 167 -16.18 -23.87 -59.64
N ASN A 168 -15.49 -25.00 -59.80
CA ASN A 168 -15.10 -25.45 -61.13
C ASN A 168 -14.81 -26.94 -61.19
N GLU A 169 -15.59 -27.59 -62.05
CA GLU A 169 -15.53 -28.98 -62.45
C GLU A 169 -14.31 -29.27 -63.35
N THR A 170 -13.52 -30.31 -63.00
CA THR A 170 -12.96 -31.42 -63.83
C THR A 170 -12.18 -31.17 -65.15
N PRO A 171 -11.53 -32.17 -65.82
CA PRO A 171 -10.91 -33.45 -65.41
C PRO A 171 -9.51 -33.74 -66.08
N LYS A 172 -8.96 -34.95 -65.78
CA LYS A 172 -7.90 -35.73 -66.49
C LYS A 172 -6.46 -35.38 -66.08
N THR A 173 -5.51 -36.32 -65.90
CA THR A 173 -5.23 -37.50 -66.74
C THR A 173 -4.38 -38.52 -65.98
N VAL A 174 -4.60 -39.79 -66.30
CA VAL A 174 -3.79 -40.98 -65.99
C VAL A 174 -2.36 -40.84 -66.53
N SER A 175 -1.34 -41.20 -65.74
CA SER A 175 -0.16 -41.90 -66.28
C SER A 175 0.60 -42.68 -65.20
N SER A 176 0.97 -43.89 -65.61
CA SER A 176 1.71 -44.98 -64.97
C SER A 176 3.11 -44.64 -64.48
N VAL A 177 3.52 -45.22 -63.35
CA VAL A 177 4.65 -46.18 -63.22
C VAL A 177 4.32 -47.16 -62.10
#